data_AF-A0A7X0FVQ6-F1
#
_entry.id   AF-A0A7X0FVQ6-F1
#
_cell.length_a   1.000
_cell.length_b   1.000
_cell.length_c   1.000
_cell.angle_alpha   90.00
_cell.angle_beta   90.00
_cell.angle_gamma   90.00
#
_symmetry.space_group_name_H-M   'P 1'
#
loop_
_entity.id
_entity.type
_entity.pdbx_description
1 polymer ?
#
loop_
_entity_poly.entity_id
_entity_poly.type
_entity_poly.pdbx_seq_one_letter_code
_entity_poly.pdbx_strand_id
1 'polypeptide(L)'
;MAEPAAPGALRVYGLLAWTWIRAAAQYPVSMVLLGLATAVVSVLDAVAIMVLFSRAPRIAGFGVSEVLFLYGTSALSFALSDIVLGSTERLGAHVREGTLDAMLVRPVSPLVQIATEGFTPRRLGKLVPAVLVLGYAIGRVDVHWTAGRLAMVPVMVLSGAAIFGGLWVLTAAVQFVLVDSHGASKSVTYGGAFLTQYPMTVFARDLVRGVTFAVPLAFVNWQPALYVLDRPDPLGLPGAARFASPAVAAALCAAAAAAWRAGLRHYRSTGS
;
A
#
# COMPACT_ATOMS: atom_id res chain seq x y z
N MET A 1 11.88 3.34 -43.06
CA MET A 1 12.63 3.42 -41.79
C MET A 1 11.62 3.11 -40.70
N ALA A 2 11.62 1.88 -40.16
CA ALA A 2 10.61 1.44 -39.21
C ALA A 2 10.86 2.10 -37.85
N GLU A 3 9.87 2.81 -37.31
CA GLU A 3 9.93 3.29 -35.92
C GLU A 3 10.14 2.08 -34.99
N PRO A 4 11.14 2.10 -34.09
CA PRO A 4 11.28 1.06 -33.10
C PRO A 4 10.03 1.07 -32.20
N ALA A 5 9.34 -0.07 -32.12
CA ALA A 5 8.17 -0.24 -31.27
C ALA A 5 8.48 0.26 -29.85
N ALA A 6 7.64 1.18 -29.35
CA ALA A 6 7.81 1.76 -28.02
C ALA A 6 7.98 0.62 -27.00
N PRO A 7 9.06 0.60 -26.20
CA PRO A 7 9.26 -0.44 -25.22
C PRO A 7 8.05 -0.48 -24.28
N GLY A 8 7.53 -1.68 -24.01
CA GLY A 8 6.37 -1.85 -23.14
C GLY A 8 6.56 -1.15 -21.79
N ALA A 9 5.51 -0.53 -21.27
CA ALA A 9 5.57 0.33 -20.08
C ALA A 9 6.27 -0.32 -18.88
N LEU A 10 6.11 -1.65 -18.70
CA LEU A 10 6.79 -2.42 -17.65
C LEU A 10 8.31 -2.49 -17.84
N ARG A 11 8.78 -2.61 -19.09
CA ARG A 11 10.22 -2.59 -19.40
C ARG A 11 10.80 -1.22 -19.11
N VAL A 12 10.10 -0.15 -19.50
CA VAL A 12 10.51 1.23 -19.20
C VAL A 12 10.56 1.47 -17.70
N TYR A 13 9.53 1.03 -16.96
CA TYR A 13 9.50 1.09 -15.50
C TYR A 13 10.72 0.41 -14.89
N GLY A 14 11.01 -0.84 -15.28
CA GLY A 14 12.16 -1.60 -14.78
C GLY A 14 13.50 -0.93 -15.08
N LEU A 15 13.66 -0.37 -16.29
CA LEU A 15 14.87 0.35 -16.66
C LEU A 15 15.06 1.62 -15.82
N LEU A 16 14.01 2.44 -15.65
CA LEU A 16 14.07 3.64 -14.82
C LEU A 16 14.34 3.31 -13.35
N ALA A 17 13.62 2.34 -12.79
CA ALA A 17 13.86 1.87 -11.43
C ALA A 17 15.32 1.40 -11.25
N TRP A 18 15.86 0.66 -12.23
CA TRP A 18 17.26 0.23 -12.20
C TRP A 18 18.25 1.39 -12.24
N THR A 19 18.00 2.44 -13.02
CA THR A 19 18.86 3.64 -13.03
C THR A 19 18.91 4.30 -11.65
N TRP A 20 17.78 4.39 -10.95
CA TRP A 20 17.72 4.94 -9.60
C TRP A 20 18.41 4.05 -8.57
N ILE A 21 18.29 2.73 -8.67
CA ILE A 21 19.04 1.79 -7.81
C ILE A 21 20.54 1.99 -8.00
N ARG A 22 21.03 2.10 -9.24
CA ARG A 22 22.45 2.35 -9.52
C ARG A 22 22.91 3.70 -8.97
N ALA A 23 22.10 4.75 -9.09
CA ALA A 23 22.39 6.05 -8.50
C ALA A 23 22.46 5.97 -6.97
N ALA A 24 21.53 5.27 -6.32
CA ALA A 24 21.56 5.06 -4.88
C ALA A 24 22.78 4.24 -4.43
N ALA A 25 23.19 3.25 -5.23
CA ALA A 25 24.36 2.43 -4.96
C ALA A 25 25.69 3.20 -5.02
N GLN A 26 25.73 4.39 -5.62
CA GLN A 26 26.89 5.29 -5.55
C GLN A 26 27.14 5.84 -4.13
N TYR A 27 26.10 5.84 -3.28
CA TYR A 27 26.18 6.28 -1.88
C TYR A 27 25.78 5.13 -0.93
N PRO A 28 26.60 4.06 -0.85
CA PRO A 28 26.22 2.81 -0.19
C PRO A 28 25.94 2.98 1.30
N VAL A 29 26.68 3.86 1.99
CA VAL A 29 26.45 4.15 3.42
C VAL A 29 25.08 4.78 3.63
N SER A 30 24.71 5.79 2.84
CA SER A 30 23.39 6.43 2.92
C SER A 30 22.28 5.43 2.61
N MET A 31 22.47 4.61 1.56
CA MET A 31 21.53 3.56 1.16
C MET A 31 21.27 2.55 2.29
N VAL A 32 22.34 2.04 2.92
CA VAL A 32 22.24 1.08 4.03
C VAL A 32 21.62 1.72 5.26
N LEU A 33 22.06 2.93 5.66
CA LEU A 33 21.52 3.63 6.82
C LEU A 33 20.03 3.93 6.65
N LEU A 34 19.60 4.38 5.48
CA LEU A 34 18.19 4.65 5.20
C LEU A 34 17.35 3.37 5.21
N GLY A 35 17.85 2.29 4.61
CA GLY A 35 17.19 0.98 4.64
C GLY A 35 17.06 0.44 6.07
N LEU A 36 18.15 0.49 6.84
CA LEU A 36 18.17 0.07 8.24
C LEU A 36 17.24 0.93 9.09
N ALA A 37 17.22 2.25 8.90
CA ALA A 37 16.30 3.14 9.62
C ALA A 37 14.83 2.75 9.38
N THR A 38 14.44 2.48 8.12
CA THR A 38 13.08 2.01 7.83
C THR A 38 12.77 0.62 8.38
N ALA A 39 13.78 -0.27 8.42
CA ALA A 39 13.63 -1.58 9.01
C ALA A 39 13.43 -1.49 10.53
N VAL A 40 14.24 -0.68 11.21
CA VAL A 40 14.13 -0.42 12.65
C VAL A 40 12.77 0.15 13.00
N VAL A 41 12.25 1.13 12.26
CA VAL A 41 10.89 1.65 12.49
C VAL A 41 9.85 0.54 12.36
N SER A 42 9.92 -0.29 11.32
CA SER A 42 8.97 -1.40 11.11
C SER A 42 9.09 -2.48 12.20
N VAL A 43 10.29 -2.70 12.74
CA VAL A 43 10.50 -3.61 13.88
C VAL A 43 9.93 -2.99 15.15
N LEU A 44 10.14 -1.69 15.38
CA LEU A 44 9.61 -0.98 16.54
C LEU A 44 8.08 -0.98 16.54
N ASP A 45 7.42 -0.86 15.38
CA ASP A 45 5.96 -0.99 15.27
C ASP A 45 5.49 -2.38 15.75
N ALA A 46 6.16 -3.45 15.32
CA ALA A 46 5.86 -4.81 15.75
C ALA A 46 6.17 -5.02 17.26
N VAL A 47 7.28 -4.46 17.75
CA VAL A 47 7.64 -4.50 19.17
C VAL A 47 6.63 -3.73 20.01
N ALA A 48 6.13 -2.58 19.54
CA ALA A 48 5.10 -1.81 20.22
C ALA A 48 3.82 -2.64 20.39
N ILE A 49 3.42 -3.40 19.37
CA ILE A 49 2.33 -4.37 19.47
C ILE A 49 2.62 -5.41 20.55
N MET A 50 3.82 -6.02 20.57
CA MET A 50 4.18 -7.02 21.58
C MET A 50 4.18 -6.43 23.00
N VAL A 51 4.69 -5.21 23.19
CA VAL A 51 4.68 -4.49 24.47
C VAL A 51 3.25 -4.20 24.91
N LEU A 52 2.37 -3.77 24.00
CA LEU A 52 0.96 -3.56 24.30
C LEU A 52 0.30 -4.85 24.83
N PHE A 53 0.59 -5.99 24.19
CA PHE A 53 0.07 -7.29 24.60
C PHE A 53 0.68 -7.85 25.91
N SER A 54 1.82 -7.30 26.37
CA SER A 54 2.37 -7.63 27.70
C SER A 54 1.50 -7.10 28.84
N ARG A 55 0.69 -6.07 28.59
CA ARG A 55 -0.24 -5.46 29.56
C ARG A 55 -1.70 -5.83 29.30
N ALA A 56 -2.07 -6.03 28.03
CA ALA A 56 -3.41 -6.44 27.62
C ALA A 56 -3.33 -7.75 26.81
N PRO A 57 -3.44 -8.93 27.46
CA PRO A 57 -3.26 -10.23 26.80
C PRO A 57 -4.22 -10.49 25.64
N ARG A 58 -5.36 -9.80 25.62
CA ARG A 58 -6.33 -9.83 24.52
C ARG A 58 -6.82 -8.42 24.22
N ILE A 59 -6.94 -8.09 22.94
CA ILE A 59 -7.49 -6.83 22.45
C ILE A 59 -8.68 -7.14 21.56
N ALA A 60 -9.87 -6.70 21.97
CA ALA A 60 -11.13 -6.98 21.28
C ALA A 60 -11.34 -8.47 20.91
N GLY A 61 -10.87 -9.37 21.79
CA GLY A 61 -10.95 -10.82 21.61
C GLY A 61 -9.83 -11.45 20.78
N PHE A 62 -8.89 -10.66 20.25
CA PHE A 62 -7.72 -11.12 19.49
C PHE A 62 -6.50 -11.29 20.40
N GLY A 63 -5.74 -12.37 20.19
CA GLY A 63 -4.45 -12.59 20.81
C GLY A 63 -3.30 -11.96 20.04
N VAL A 64 -2.10 -11.97 20.63
CA VAL A 64 -0.90 -11.34 20.05
C VAL A 64 -0.56 -11.89 18.66
N SER A 65 -0.62 -13.22 18.46
CA SER A 65 -0.29 -13.85 17.18
C SER A 65 -1.24 -13.41 16.06
N GLU A 66 -2.53 -13.25 16.36
CA GLU A 66 -3.54 -12.83 15.38
C GLU A 66 -3.37 -11.35 15.00
N VAL A 67 -3.02 -10.49 15.96
CA VAL A 67 -2.70 -9.08 15.66
C VAL A 67 -1.38 -8.96 14.89
N LEU A 68 -0.36 -9.75 15.22
CA LEU A 68 0.87 -9.80 14.43
C LEU A 68 0.62 -10.33 13.01
N PHE A 69 -0.35 -11.22 12.81
CA PHE A 69 -0.79 -11.66 11.48
C PHE A 69 -1.44 -10.51 10.70
N LEU A 70 -2.35 -9.75 11.31
CA LEU A 70 -2.95 -8.55 10.69
C LEU A 70 -1.89 -7.50 10.38
N TYR A 71 -0.99 -7.22 11.32
CA TYR A 71 0.13 -6.31 11.13
C TYR A 71 1.02 -6.76 9.97
N GLY A 72 1.48 -8.01 9.94
CA GLY A 72 2.39 -8.52 8.92
C GLY A 72 1.77 -8.49 7.53
N THR A 73 0.49 -8.88 7.40
CA THR A 73 -0.24 -8.84 6.12
C THR A 73 -0.48 -7.41 5.63
N SER A 74 -0.87 -6.49 6.53
CA SER A 74 -1.04 -5.07 6.23
C SER A 74 0.28 -4.43 5.83
N ALA A 75 1.32 -4.58 6.65
CA ALA A 75 2.64 -4.00 6.43
C ALA A 75 3.29 -4.51 5.15
N LEU A 76 3.14 -5.80 4.83
CA LEU A 76 3.66 -6.36 3.59
C LEU A 76 2.91 -5.83 2.37
N SER A 77 1.57 -5.79 2.43
CA SER A 77 0.73 -5.21 1.38
C SER A 77 1.11 -3.75 1.12
N PHE A 78 1.23 -2.96 2.19
CA PHE A 78 1.62 -1.56 2.11
C PHE A 78 3.03 -1.40 1.55
N ALA A 79 4.00 -2.17 2.01
CA ALA A 79 5.38 -2.10 1.54
C ALA A 79 5.50 -2.46 0.05
N LEU A 80 4.81 -3.50 -0.42
CA LEU A 80 4.75 -3.86 -1.84
C LEU A 80 4.16 -2.72 -2.67
N SER A 81 3.08 -2.12 -2.20
CA SER A 81 2.44 -0.99 -2.86
C SER A 81 3.30 0.26 -2.88
N ASP A 82 3.91 0.61 -1.74
CA ASP A 82 4.81 1.75 -1.55
C ASP A 82 6.03 1.63 -2.48
N ILE A 83 6.58 0.43 -2.68
CA ILE A 83 7.68 0.21 -3.64
C ILE A 83 7.28 0.57 -5.07
N VAL A 84 6.07 0.20 -5.49
CA VAL A 84 5.65 0.34 -6.89
C VAL A 84 5.06 1.72 -7.19
N LEU A 85 4.28 2.28 -6.26
CA LEU A 85 3.46 3.47 -6.50
C LEU A 85 3.61 4.54 -5.42
N GLY A 86 4.34 4.33 -4.33
CA GLY A 86 4.39 5.29 -3.23
C GLY A 86 5.01 6.66 -3.59
N SER A 87 5.81 6.74 -4.65
CA SER A 87 6.33 8.01 -5.20
C SER A 87 5.27 8.86 -5.91
N THR A 88 4.08 8.33 -6.23
CA THR A 88 2.99 9.14 -6.82
C THR A 88 2.52 10.26 -5.91
N GLU A 89 2.81 10.18 -4.60
CA GLU A 89 2.63 11.27 -3.63
C GLU A 89 3.35 12.57 -4.06
N ARG A 90 4.41 12.47 -4.87
CA ARG A 90 5.17 13.63 -5.38
C ARG A 90 4.43 14.42 -6.46
N LEU A 91 3.34 13.88 -7.02
CA LEU A 91 2.60 14.54 -8.10
C LEU A 91 2.22 15.97 -7.73
N GLY A 92 1.72 16.22 -6.51
CA GLY A 92 1.34 17.55 -6.06
C GLY A 92 2.50 18.55 -6.10
N ALA A 93 3.74 18.12 -5.84
CA ALA A 93 4.91 18.99 -6.00
C ALA A 93 5.15 19.32 -7.48
N HIS A 94 5.09 18.33 -8.38
CA HIS A 94 5.24 18.56 -9.82
C HIS A 94 4.16 19.47 -10.41
N VAL A 95 2.92 19.38 -9.91
CA VAL A 95 1.82 20.27 -10.30
C VAL A 95 2.09 21.70 -9.85
N ARG A 96 2.53 21.91 -8.60
CA ARG A 96 2.85 23.25 -8.08
C ARG A 96 4.05 23.88 -8.75
N GLU A 97 5.09 23.09 -9.01
CA GLU A 97 6.36 23.55 -9.56
C GLU A 97 6.34 23.64 -11.11
N GLY A 98 5.25 23.25 -11.76
CA GLY A 98 5.14 23.22 -13.23
C GLY A 98 6.01 22.16 -13.92
N THR A 99 6.75 21.35 -13.16
CA THR A 99 7.65 20.32 -13.71
C THR A 99 6.90 19.15 -14.35
N LEU A 100 5.59 19.03 -14.12
CA LEU A 100 4.74 18.08 -14.81
C LEU A 100 4.66 18.34 -16.33
N ASP A 101 4.74 19.60 -16.78
CA ASP A 101 4.70 19.95 -18.21
C ASP A 101 5.84 19.26 -18.98
N ALA A 102 7.05 19.26 -18.40
CA ALA A 102 8.20 18.58 -18.98
C ALA A 102 8.02 17.04 -19.01
N MET A 103 7.27 16.47 -18.06
CA MET A 103 6.97 15.04 -18.05
C MET A 103 5.97 14.66 -19.15
N LEU A 104 5.01 15.54 -19.49
CA LEU A 104 3.97 15.30 -20.49
C LEU A 104 4.52 15.24 -21.93
N VAL A 105 5.64 15.92 -22.21
CA VAL A 105 6.28 15.93 -23.53
C VAL A 105 7.12 14.66 -23.77
N ARG A 106 7.50 13.94 -22.72
CA ARG A 106 8.31 12.72 -22.86
C ARG A 106 7.46 11.55 -23.37
N PRO A 107 8.02 10.62 -24.16
CA PRO A 107 7.28 9.49 -24.75
C PRO A 107 6.90 8.39 -23.74
N VAL A 108 7.00 8.66 -22.43
CA VAL A 108 6.74 7.73 -21.34
C VAL A 108 5.57 8.24 -20.53
N SER A 109 4.65 7.36 -20.14
CA SER A 109 3.51 7.74 -19.29
C SER A 109 3.98 8.51 -18.04
N PRO A 110 3.39 9.68 -17.73
CA PRO A 110 3.73 10.46 -16.54
C PRO A 110 3.61 9.64 -15.24
N LEU A 111 2.66 8.70 -15.20
CA LEU A 111 2.50 7.80 -14.05
C LEU A 111 3.76 6.95 -13.83
N VAL A 112 4.33 6.40 -14.91
CA VAL A 112 5.55 5.57 -14.83
C VAL A 112 6.75 6.43 -14.45
N GLN A 113 6.84 7.66 -14.98
CA GLN A 113 7.91 8.59 -14.65
C GLN A 113 7.90 8.93 -13.15
N ILE A 114 6.74 9.32 -12.62
CA ILE A 114 6.60 9.67 -11.20
C ILE A 114 6.76 8.42 -10.31
N ALA A 115 6.14 7.30 -10.68
CA ALA A 115 6.22 6.05 -9.91
C ALA A 115 7.66 5.52 -9.80
N THR A 116 8.52 5.77 -10.78
CA THR A 116 9.94 5.37 -10.72
C THR A 116 10.84 6.43 -10.09
N GLU A 117 10.34 7.63 -9.82
CA GLU A 117 11.13 8.73 -9.30
C GLU A 117 11.62 8.46 -7.86
N GLY A 118 12.94 8.61 -7.67
CA GLY A 118 13.57 8.37 -6.37
C GLY A 118 13.38 6.93 -5.88
N PHE A 119 13.30 5.96 -6.80
CA PHE A 119 13.24 4.54 -6.45
C PHE A 119 14.50 4.16 -5.68
N THR A 120 14.38 4.05 -4.36
CA THR A 120 15.51 3.82 -3.46
C THR A 120 15.36 2.47 -2.77
N PRO A 121 16.48 1.74 -2.55
CA PRO A 121 16.48 0.51 -1.76
C PRO A 121 15.95 0.69 -0.34
N ARG A 122 15.86 1.93 0.17
CA ARG A 122 15.14 2.27 1.41
C ARG A 122 13.76 1.63 1.48
N ARG A 123 13.01 1.57 0.37
CA ARG A 123 11.66 0.99 0.35
C ARG A 123 11.68 -0.53 0.63
N LEU A 124 12.78 -1.22 0.34
CA LEU A 124 12.98 -2.63 0.68
C LEU A 124 13.16 -2.85 2.19
N GLY A 125 13.59 -1.82 2.93
CA GLY A 125 13.83 -1.91 4.37
C GLY A 125 12.56 -2.24 5.18
N LYS A 126 11.37 -1.94 4.65
CA LYS A 126 10.08 -2.32 5.27
C LYS A 126 9.66 -3.75 4.93
N LEU A 127 10.09 -4.30 3.79
CA LEU A 127 9.67 -5.62 3.34
C LEU A 127 10.19 -6.73 4.25
N VAL A 128 11.47 -6.68 4.60
CA VAL A 128 12.11 -7.76 5.38
C VAL A 128 11.43 -7.91 6.75
N PRO A 129 11.25 -6.86 7.57
CA PRO A 129 10.50 -6.96 8.82
C PRO A 129 9.06 -7.44 8.62
N ALA A 130 8.35 -6.94 7.61
CA ALA A 130 6.96 -7.34 7.35
C ALA A 130 6.84 -8.84 7.04
N VAL A 131 7.74 -9.38 6.19
CA VAL A 131 7.81 -10.81 5.88
C VAL A 131 8.17 -11.64 7.12
N LEU A 132 9.16 -11.20 7.90
CA LEU A 132 9.58 -11.90 9.11
C LEU A 132 8.46 -11.97 10.15
N VAL A 133 7.77 -10.86 10.39
CA VAL A 133 6.65 -10.81 11.34
C VAL A 133 5.47 -11.63 10.84
N LEU A 134 5.15 -11.58 9.55
CA LEU A 134 4.11 -12.41 8.97
C LEU A 134 4.45 -13.91 9.07
N GLY A 135 5.66 -14.31 8.72
CA GLY A 135 6.13 -15.70 8.84
C GLY A 135 6.09 -16.20 10.28
N TYR A 136 6.52 -15.37 11.23
CA TYR A 136 6.41 -15.66 12.67
C TYR A 136 4.96 -15.84 13.11
N ALA A 137 4.06 -14.95 12.68
CA ALA A 137 2.65 -15.01 13.05
C ALA A 137 1.97 -16.26 12.47
N ILE A 138 2.23 -16.61 11.21
CA ILE A 138 1.68 -17.82 10.57
C ILE A 138 2.00 -19.08 11.38
N GLY A 139 3.23 -19.19 11.91
CA GLY A 139 3.65 -20.33 12.74
C GLY A 139 3.13 -20.32 14.19
N ARG A 140 2.48 -19.23 14.63
CA ARG A 140 2.05 -19.02 16.03
C ARG A 140 0.55 -18.80 16.19
N VAL A 141 -0.16 -18.54 15.10
CA VAL A 141 -1.62 -18.42 15.09
C VAL A 141 -2.22 -19.82 15.25
N ASP A 142 -3.11 -19.95 16.24
CA ASP A 142 -3.80 -21.21 16.54
C ASP A 142 -5.00 -21.39 15.60
N VAL A 143 -4.71 -21.88 14.40
CA VAL A 143 -5.69 -22.10 13.32
C VAL A 143 -5.43 -23.46 12.68
N HIS A 144 -6.51 -24.18 12.38
CA HIS A 144 -6.42 -25.35 11.53
C HIS A 144 -6.12 -24.93 10.08
N TRP A 145 -4.86 -25.09 9.67
CA TRP A 145 -4.40 -24.72 8.33
C TRP A 145 -4.93 -25.70 7.27
N THR A 146 -5.79 -25.18 6.39
CA THR A 146 -6.21 -25.86 5.16
C THR A 146 -5.50 -25.24 3.96
N ALA A 147 -5.47 -25.95 2.83
CA ALA A 147 -4.91 -25.42 1.58
C ALA A 147 -5.57 -24.08 1.19
N GLY A 148 -6.88 -23.93 1.42
CA GLY A 148 -7.61 -22.69 1.17
C GLY A 148 -7.16 -21.53 2.05
N ARG A 149 -7.01 -21.74 3.37
CA ARG A 149 -6.53 -20.69 4.29
C ARG A 149 -5.09 -20.27 3.98
N LEU A 150 -4.23 -21.24 3.64
CA LEU A 150 -2.85 -20.96 3.25
C LEU A 150 -2.77 -20.18 1.93
N ALA A 151 -3.57 -20.57 0.92
CA ALA A 151 -3.65 -19.86 -0.37
C ALA A 151 -4.27 -18.46 -0.23
N MET A 152 -5.13 -18.23 0.77
CA MET A 152 -5.75 -16.93 1.00
C MET A 152 -4.73 -15.87 1.45
N VAL A 153 -3.64 -16.26 2.14
CA VAL A 153 -2.61 -15.32 2.61
C VAL A 153 -1.96 -14.52 1.46
N PRO A 154 -1.38 -15.15 0.41
CA PRO A 154 -0.84 -14.40 -0.71
C PRO A 154 -1.92 -13.64 -1.50
N VAL A 155 -3.13 -14.19 -1.64
CA VAL A 155 -4.25 -13.48 -2.31
C VAL A 155 -4.60 -12.19 -1.57
N MET A 156 -4.69 -12.25 -0.25
CA MET A 156 -4.90 -11.11 0.63
C MET A 156 -3.78 -10.08 0.49
N VAL A 157 -2.52 -10.49 0.56
CA VAL A 157 -1.38 -9.57 0.45
C VAL A 157 -1.32 -8.87 -0.92
N LEU A 158 -1.53 -9.61 -2.01
CA LEU A 158 -1.51 -9.05 -3.35
C LEU A 158 -2.71 -8.13 -3.61
N SER A 159 -3.90 -8.51 -3.14
CA SER A 159 -5.09 -7.66 -3.23
C SER A 159 -4.92 -6.40 -2.39
N GLY A 160 -4.39 -6.51 -1.17
CA GLY A 160 -4.08 -5.38 -0.31
C GLY A 160 -3.06 -4.43 -0.93
N ALA A 161 -2.01 -4.96 -1.56
CA ALA A 161 -1.01 -4.16 -2.27
C ALA A 161 -1.64 -3.39 -3.44
N ALA A 162 -2.54 -4.04 -4.20
CA ALA A 162 -3.28 -3.41 -5.28
C ALA A 162 -4.27 -2.35 -4.76
N ILE A 163 -4.96 -2.59 -3.63
CA ILE A 163 -5.84 -1.60 -2.98
C ILE A 163 -5.05 -0.37 -2.56
N PHE A 164 -3.94 -0.53 -1.82
CA PHE A 164 -3.07 0.59 -1.48
C PHE A 164 -2.52 1.29 -2.72
N GLY A 165 -2.24 0.54 -3.80
CA GLY A 165 -1.73 1.08 -5.05
C GLY A 165 -2.77 1.97 -5.74
N GLY A 166 -4.02 1.50 -5.77
CA GLY A 166 -5.17 2.29 -6.20
C GLY A 166 -5.33 3.56 -5.36
N LEU A 167 -5.17 3.48 -4.03
CA LEU A 167 -5.22 4.66 -3.15
C LEU A 167 -4.08 5.65 -3.41
N TRP A 168 -2.84 5.18 -3.61
CA TRP A 168 -1.71 6.04 -3.98
C TRP A 168 -1.99 6.84 -5.25
N VAL A 169 -2.53 6.19 -6.28
CA VAL A 169 -2.85 6.83 -7.57
C VAL A 169 -4.08 7.72 -7.46
N LEU A 170 -5.11 7.30 -6.74
CA LEU A 170 -6.35 8.06 -6.57
C LEU A 170 -6.10 9.36 -5.79
N THR A 171 -5.37 9.27 -4.67
CA THR A 171 -5.02 10.44 -3.85
C THR A 171 -4.07 11.39 -4.59
N ALA A 172 -3.16 10.87 -5.41
CA ALA A 172 -2.36 11.68 -6.32
C ALA A 172 -3.25 12.36 -7.37
N ALA A 173 -4.19 11.65 -7.99
CA ALA A 173 -5.07 12.21 -9.01
C ALA A 173 -5.95 13.35 -8.50
N VAL A 174 -6.35 13.33 -7.22
CA VAL A 174 -7.07 14.45 -6.58
C VAL A 174 -6.24 15.74 -6.60
N GLN A 175 -4.92 15.65 -6.53
CA GLN A 175 -4.02 16.82 -6.53
C GLN A 175 -3.98 17.57 -7.86
N PHE A 176 -4.51 17.00 -8.96
CA PHE A 176 -4.73 17.74 -10.21
C PHE A 176 -5.77 18.86 -10.06
N VAL A 177 -6.72 18.71 -9.12
CA VAL A 177 -7.82 19.67 -8.91
C VAL A 177 -7.63 20.42 -7.59
N LEU A 178 -7.20 19.72 -6.53
CA LEU A 178 -7.00 20.26 -5.19
C LEU A 178 -5.51 20.28 -4.83
N VAL A 179 -4.84 21.38 -5.18
CA VAL A 179 -3.37 21.52 -5.07
C VAL A 179 -2.84 21.41 -3.62
N ASP A 180 -3.66 21.75 -2.62
CA ASP A 180 -3.33 21.72 -1.18
C ASP A 180 -3.88 20.48 -0.43
N SER A 181 -4.23 19.39 -1.12
CA SER A 181 -4.79 18.19 -0.48
C SER A 181 -3.75 17.27 0.19
N HIS A 182 -2.49 17.67 0.30
CA HIS A 182 -1.37 16.80 0.70
C HIS A 182 -1.56 16.14 2.08
N GLY A 183 -2.05 16.90 3.07
CA GLY A 183 -2.33 16.38 4.40
C GLY A 183 -3.41 15.29 4.39
N ALA A 184 -4.52 15.54 3.69
CA ALA A 184 -5.62 14.59 3.57
C ALA A 184 -5.20 13.30 2.84
N SER A 185 -4.42 13.42 1.76
CA SER A 185 -3.87 12.27 1.02
C SER A 185 -3.01 11.37 1.93
N LYS A 186 -2.15 11.97 2.76
CA LYS A 186 -1.33 11.21 3.72
C LYS A 186 -2.16 10.51 4.78
N SER A 187 -3.19 11.17 5.31
CA SER A 187 -4.10 10.56 6.30
C SER A 187 -4.82 9.34 5.73
N VAL A 188 -5.26 9.40 4.47
CA VAL A 188 -5.92 8.27 3.80
C VAL A 188 -4.96 7.09 3.64
N THR A 189 -3.75 7.32 3.13
CA THR A 189 -2.83 6.23 2.81
C THR A 189 -2.11 5.68 4.04
N TYR A 190 -1.40 6.52 4.80
CA TYR A 190 -0.65 6.08 5.98
C TYR A 190 -1.56 5.82 7.17
N GLY A 191 -2.60 6.63 7.37
CA GLY A 191 -3.61 6.36 8.41
C GLY A 191 -4.43 5.11 8.10
N GLY A 192 -4.73 4.86 6.82
CA GLY A 192 -5.35 3.61 6.38
C GLY A 192 -4.47 2.39 6.68
N ALA A 193 -3.16 2.47 6.39
CA ALA A 193 -2.20 1.40 6.69
C ALA A 193 -2.09 1.12 8.19
N PHE A 194 -2.10 2.16 9.03
CA PHE A 194 -2.11 2.01 10.49
C PHE A 194 -3.40 1.32 10.97
N LEU A 195 -4.55 1.73 10.44
CA LEU A 195 -5.85 1.17 10.81
C LEU A 195 -5.93 -0.33 10.48
N THR A 196 -5.38 -0.77 9.35
CA THR A 196 -5.38 -2.18 8.93
C THR A 196 -4.40 -3.06 9.71
N GLN A 197 -3.51 -2.49 10.54
CA GLN A 197 -2.60 -3.27 11.40
C GLN A 197 -3.28 -3.84 12.64
N TYR A 198 -4.44 -3.31 13.04
CA TYR A 198 -5.14 -3.71 14.26
C TYR A 198 -6.51 -4.35 13.94
N PRO A 199 -7.06 -5.15 14.87
CA PRO A 199 -8.41 -5.66 14.70
C PRO A 199 -9.42 -4.54 14.56
N MET A 200 -10.26 -4.59 13.51
CA MET A 200 -11.20 -3.51 13.26
C MET A 200 -12.28 -3.38 14.34
N THR A 201 -12.47 -4.43 15.16
CA THR A 201 -13.36 -4.45 16.33
C THR A 201 -12.94 -3.50 17.45
N VAL A 202 -11.70 -2.99 17.44
CA VAL A 202 -11.23 -1.96 18.39
C VAL A 202 -11.80 -0.59 18.04
N PHE A 203 -12.18 -0.36 16.79
CA PHE A 203 -12.66 0.92 16.30
C PHE A 203 -14.19 1.05 16.44
N ALA A 204 -14.66 2.30 16.49
CA ALA A 204 -16.10 2.60 16.50
C ALA A 204 -16.77 2.05 15.23
N ARG A 205 -18.00 1.52 15.38
CA ARG A 205 -18.71 0.82 14.29
C ARG A 205 -18.86 1.65 13.02
N ASP A 206 -19.08 2.97 13.15
CA ASP A 206 -19.22 3.85 12.00
C ASP A 206 -17.90 4.10 11.28
N LEU A 207 -16.77 4.13 12.01
CA LEU A 207 -15.45 4.15 11.39
C LEU A 207 -15.21 2.87 10.60
N VAL A 208 -15.55 1.70 11.16
CA VAL A 208 -15.45 0.39 10.48
C VAL A 208 -16.28 0.38 9.19
N ARG A 209 -17.51 0.93 9.22
CA ARG A 209 -18.34 1.09 8.02
C ARG A 209 -17.67 2.00 6.99
N GLY A 210 -17.14 3.15 7.40
CA GLY A 210 -16.45 4.08 6.50
C GLY A 210 -15.27 3.43 5.80
N VAL A 211 -14.40 2.73 6.54
CA VAL A 211 -13.24 2.06 5.95
C VAL A 211 -13.60 0.80 5.16
N THR A 212 -14.78 0.22 5.39
CA THR A 212 -15.26 -0.94 4.61
C THR A 212 -15.90 -0.52 3.30
N PHE A 213 -16.76 0.50 3.31
CA PHE A 213 -17.60 0.85 2.17
C PHE A 213 -17.12 2.08 1.40
N ALA A 214 -16.50 3.06 2.05
CA ALA A 214 -16.06 4.30 1.38
C ALA A 214 -14.63 4.21 0.84
N VAL A 215 -13.68 3.64 1.61
CA VAL A 215 -12.24 3.54 1.23
C VAL A 215 -11.78 2.09 0.93
N PRO A 216 -12.70 1.12 0.88
CA PRO A 216 -12.43 -0.33 0.95
C PRO A 216 -11.21 -0.90 1.72
N LEU A 217 -10.66 -0.23 2.74
CA LEU A 217 -9.51 -0.72 3.52
C LEU A 217 -9.76 -2.04 4.26
N ALA A 218 -11.01 -2.35 4.61
CA ALA A 218 -11.35 -3.64 5.22
C ALA A 218 -11.01 -4.84 4.31
N PHE A 219 -10.94 -4.63 3.01
CA PHE A 219 -10.59 -5.68 2.05
C PHE A 219 -9.08 -5.85 1.86
N VAL A 220 -8.25 -4.97 2.43
CA VAL A 220 -6.79 -5.12 2.41
C VAL A 220 -6.37 -6.39 3.13
N ASN A 221 -6.86 -6.57 4.35
CA ASN A 221 -6.55 -7.75 5.15
C ASN A 221 -7.68 -8.21 6.06
N TRP A 222 -8.54 -7.31 6.55
CA TRP A 222 -9.52 -7.67 7.58
C TRP A 222 -10.52 -8.74 7.12
N GLN A 223 -11.27 -8.49 6.05
CA GLN A 223 -12.24 -9.44 5.49
C GLN A 223 -11.63 -10.82 5.15
N PRO A 224 -10.51 -10.89 4.42
CA PRO A 224 -9.87 -12.18 4.15
C PRO A 224 -9.22 -12.81 5.41
N ALA A 225 -8.73 -12.01 6.36
CA ALA A 225 -8.20 -12.53 7.63
C ALA A 225 -9.30 -13.14 8.50
N LEU A 226 -10.54 -12.65 8.46
CA LEU A 226 -11.66 -13.28 9.16
C LEU A 226 -11.91 -14.73 8.68
N TYR A 227 -11.67 -15.02 7.39
CA TYR A 227 -11.70 -16.39 6.87
C TYR A 227 -10.52 -17.24 7.37
N VAL A 228 -9.31 -16.67 7.35
CA VAL A 228 -8.09 -17.39 7.79
C VAL A 228 -8.14 -17.68 9.29
N LEU A 229 -8.49 -16.69 10.11
CA LEU A 229 -8.54 -16.76 11.57
C LEU A 229 -9.83 -17.36 12.13
N ASP A 230 -10.77 -17.75 11.25
CA ASP A 230 -12.07 -18.30 11.62
C ASP A 230 -12.89 -17.42 12.57
N ARG A 231 -12.88 -16.11 12.30
CA ARG A 231 -13.53 -15.11 13.15
C ARG A 231 -14.87 -14.65 12.56
N PRO A 232 -15.86 -14.32 13.40
CA PRO A 232 -17.10 -13.69 12.95
C PRO A 232 -16.85 -12.27 12.46
N ASP A 233 -17.63 -11.81 11.47
CA ASP A 233 -17.56 -10.43 10.99
C ASP A 233 -18.38 -9.50 11.92
N PRO A 234 -17.79 -8.46 12.52
CA PRO A 234 -18.52 -7.49 13.35
C PRO A 234 -19.63 -6.72 12.61
N LEU A 235 -19.54 -6.60 11.28
CA LEU A 235 -20.57 -5.96 10.47
C LEU A 235 -21.64 -6.95 9.99
N GLY A 236 -21.45 -8.26 10.21
CA GLY A 236 -22.39 -9.29 9.78
C GLY A 236 -22.50 -9.41 8.27
N LEU A 237 -21.42 -9.12 7.52
CA LEU A 237 -21.45 -9.24 6.06
C LEU A 237 -21.63 -10.71 5.62
N PRO A 238 -22.19 -10.94 4.42
CA PRO A 238 -22.27 -12.27 3.84
C PRO A 238 -20.89 -12.93 3.77
N GLY A 239 -20.82 -14.25 3.96
CA GLY A 239 -19.55 -15.00 3.93
C GLY A 239 -18.73 -14.81 2.65
N ALA A 240 -19.39 -14.49 1.53
CA ALA A 240 -18.74 -14.16 0.25
C ALA A 240 -17.86 -12.90 0.31
N ALA A 241 -18.15 -11.94 1.20
CA ALA A 241 -17.36 -10.72 1.37
C ALA A 241 -15.90 -11.01 1.76
N ARG A 242 -15.66 -12.14 2.46
CA ARG A 242 -14.32 -12.60 2.84
C ARG A 242 -13.40 -12.87 1.65
N PHE A 243 -13.97 -13.12 0.46
CA PHE A 243 -13.25 -13.42 -0.77
C PHE A 243 -13.28 -12.27 -1.79
N ALA A 244 -13.90 -11.13 -1.45
CA ALA A 244 -14.12 -10.04 -2.38
C ALA A 244 -12.88 -9.16 -2.62
N SER A 245 -11.80 -9.35 -1.85
CA SER A 245 -10.58 -8.52 -1.93
C SER A 245 -10.01 -8.34 -3.34
N PRO A 246 -9.90 -9.38 -4.20
CA PRO A 246 -9.41 -9.20 -5.57
C PRO A 246 -10.36 -8.34 -6.43
N ALA A 247 -11.67 -8.53 -6.29
CA ALA A 247 -12.66 -7.77 -7.04
C ALA A 247 -12.68 -6.29 -6.61
N VAL A 248 -12.59 -6.03 -5.30
CA VAL A 248 -12.48 -4.68 -4.74
C VAL A 248 -11.19 -4.01 -5.19
N ALA A 249 -10.07 -4.73 -5.18
CA ALA A 249 -8.80 -4.24 -5.70
C ALA A 249 -8.90 -3.84 -7.18
N ALA A 250 -9.50 -4.70 -8.02
CA ALA A 250 -9.70 -4.42 -9.44
C ALA A 250 -10.59 -3.18 -9.66
N ALA A 251 -11.70 -3.08 -8.94
CA ALA A 251 -12.61 -1.94 -9.03
C ALA A 251 -11.93 -0.62 -8.61
N LEU A 252 -11.17 -0.64 -7.51
CA LEU A 252 -10.46 0.55 -7.03
C LEU A 252 -9.34 0.95 -7.99
N CYS A 253 -8.56 0.00 -8.52
CA CYS A 253 -7.55 0.26 -9.54
C CYS A 253 -8.17 0.86 -10.82
N ALA A 254 -9.33 0.36 -11.25
CA ALA A 254 -10.06 0.91 -12.40
C ALA A 254 -10.51 2.36 -12.14
N ALA A 255 -11.06 2.64 -10.95
CA ALA A 255 -11.44 3.98 -10.53
C ALA A 255 -10.24 4.93 -10.46
N ALA A 256 -9.13 4.48 -9.86
CA ALA A 256 -7.88 5.25 -9.79
C ALA A 256 -7.32 5.55 -11.19
N ALA A 257 -7.34 4.58 -12.10
CA ALA A 257 -6.89 4.78 -13.47
C ALA A 257 -7.80 5.75 -14.24
N ALA A 258 -9.12 5.70 -14.01
CA ALA A 258 -10.06 6.66 -14.59
C ALA A 258 -9.85 8.08 -14.04
N ALA A 259 -9.68 8.22 -12.72
CA ALA A 259 -9.39 9.48 -12.07
C ALA A 259 -8.06 10.08 -12.55
N TRP A 260 -7.01 9.27 -12.68
CA TRP A 260 -5.73 9.69 -13.24
C TRP A 260 -5.86 10.23 -14.67
N ARG A 261 -6.54 9.48 -15.56
CA ARG A 261 -6.78 9.94 -16.94
C ARG A 261 -7.67 11.18 -17.00
N ALA A 262 -8.64 11.32 -16.10
CA ALA A 262 -9.45 12.52 -16.00
C ALA A 262 -8.61 13.72 -15.54
N GLY A 263 -7.78 13.54 -14.50
CA GLY A 263 -6.88 14.57 -13.99
C GLY A 263 -5.89 15.07 -15.04
N LEU A 264 -5.25 14.16 -15.79
CA LEU A 264 -4.36 14.54 -16.89
C LEU A 264 -5.06 15.34 -18.00
N ARG A 265 -6.32 15.02 -18.32
CA ARG A 265 -7.09 15.74 -19.35
C ARG A 265 -7.53 17.14 -18.92
N HIS A 266 -7.72 17.36 -17.62
CA HIS A 266 -8.15 18.65 -17.07
C HIS A 266 -6.98 19.46 -16.51
N TYR A 267 -5.78 18.89 -16.47
CA TYR A 267 -4.58 19.59 -16.03
C TYR A 267 -4.35 20.83 -16.90
N ARG A 268 -4.22 21.97 -16.24
CA ARG A 268 -3.82 23.24 -16.84
C ARG A 268 -2.49 23.62 -16.22
N SER A 269 -1.50 23.91 -17.07
CA SER A 269 -0.21 24.42 -16.63
C SER A 269 -0.44 25.65 -15.74
N THR A 270 0.36 25.77 -14.69
CA THR A 270 0.29 26.87 -13.74
C THR A 270 0.73 28.21 -14.34
N GLY A 271 1.15 28.24 -15.61
CA GLY A 271 1.42 29.45 -16.37
C GLY A 271 2.65 30.18 -15.84
N SER A 272 3.77 30.03 -16.54
CA SER A 272 4.92 30.93 -16.45
C SER A 272 5.24 31.49 -17.81
#